data_AF-A0A270BF47-F1
#
_entry.id   AF-A0A270BF47-F1
#
_cell.length_a   1.000
_cell.length_b   1.000
_cell.length_c   1.000
_cell.angle_alpha   90.00
_cell.angle_beta   90.00
_cell.angle_gamma   90.00
#
_symmetry.space_group_name_H-M   'P 1'
#
loop_
_entity.id
_entity.type
_entity.pdbx_description
1 polymer ?
#
loop_
_entity_poly.entity_id
_entity_poly.type
_entity_poly.pdbx_seq_one_letter_code
_entity_poly.pdbx_strand_id
1 'polypeptide(L)'
;MSELVREIVEVHAFIGGDEENPLLTVEAEGLAATAGWSHIRLEPHTYITPPDDGVQDFDLVGDRPAAEAPGATGALADVEAAWEGPLEDWLIGVRVHAIDNMIEAEVFDEDDEDDADDADDDRIEDSEAA
;
A
#
# COMPACT_ATOMS: atom_id res chain seq x y z
N MET A 1 18.72 13.80 5.94
CA MET A 1 17.70 14.56 5.22
C MET A 1 16.89 13.49 4.54
N SER A 2 15.62 13.34 4.91
CA SER A 2 14.78 12.28 4.37
C SER A 2 14.43 12.61 2.93
N GLU A 3 14.56 11.63 2.05
CA GLU A 3 14.28 11.70 0.61
C GLU A 3 13.39 10.52 0.24
N LEU A 4 12.59 10.65 -0.82
CA LEU A 4 11.80 9.54 -1.35
C LEU A 4 12.72 8.40 -1.82
N VAL A 5 12.30 7.17 -1.60
CA VAL A 5 12.95 5.98 -2.16
C VAL A 5 12.77 5.98 -3.68
N ARG A 6 13.71 5.35 -4.40
CA ARG A 6 13.73 5.41 -5.87
C ARG A 6 12.47 4.79 -6.49
N GLU A 7 12.16 3.55 -6.14
CA GLU A 7 10.99 2.85 -6.68
C GLU A 7 10.40 1.90 -5.62
N ILE A 8 9.11 1.63 -5.74
CA ILE A 8 8.37 0.64 -4.95
C ILE A 8 8.27 -0.63 -5.77
N VAL A 9 8.51 -1.77 -5.12
CA VAL A 9 8.39 -3.10 -5.69
C VAL A 9 7.02 -3.66 -5.38
N GLU A 10 6.61 -3.59 -4.11
CA GLU A 10 5.38 -4.20 -3.62
C GLU A 10 4.82 -3.40 -2.44
N VAL A 11 3.49 -3.39 -2.31
CA VAL A 11 2.77 -2.79 -1.20
C VAL A 11 1.71 -3.78 -0.74
N HIS A 12 1.69 -4.05 0.57
CA HIS A 12 0.66 -4.80 1.23
C HIS A 12 -0.05 -3.91 2.25
N ALA A 13 -1.37 -3.96 2.25
CA ALA A 13 -2.18 -3.22 3.20
C ALA A 13 -3.28 -4.13 3.72
N PHE A 14 -3.40 -4.21 5.04
CA PHE A 14 -4.37 -5.09 5.69
C PHE A 14 -4.82 -4.49 7.02
N ILE A 15 -6.00 -4.90 7.46
CA ILE A 15 -6.55 -4.50 8.75
C ILE A 15 -6.06 -5.51 9.78
N GLY A 16 -5.24 -5.04 10.70
CA GLY A 16 -4.82 -5.78 11.88
C GLY A 16 -5.52 -5.27 13.14
N GLY A 17 -4.95 -5.63 14.29
CA GLY A 17 -5.46 -5.23 15.60
C GLY A 17 -6.45 -6.22 16.21
N ASP A 18 -7.24 -5.74 17.16
CA ASP A 18 -8.28 -6.51 17.84
C ASP A 18 -9.66 -6.05 17.34
N GLU A 19 -10.71 -6.88 17.51
CA GLU A 19 -12.10 -6.56 17.13
C GLU A 19 -12.60 -5.21 17.72
N GLU A 20 -12.03 -4.77 18.84
CA GLU A 20 -12.40 -3.51 19.50
C GLU A 20 -11.59 -2.30 19.01
N ASN A 21 -10.44 -2.51 18.38
CA ASN A 21 -9.51 -1.47 17.91
C ASN A 21 -8.81 -1.94 16.62
N PRO A 22 -9.50 -1.88 15.45
CA PRO A 22 -8.87 -2.20 14.17
C PRO A 22 -7.77 -1.18 13.86
N LEU A 23 -6.63 -1.69 13.40
CA LEU A 23 -5.46 -0.91 13.02
C LEU A 23 -5.13 -1.17 11.57
N LEU A 24 -4.92 -0.11 10.81
CA LEU A 24 -4.39 -0.22 9.46
C LEU A 24 -2.89 -0.52 9.53
N THR A 25 -2.48 -1.65 8.97
CA THR A 25 -1.07 -1.98 8.76
C THR A 25 -0.75 -1.85 7.28
N VAL A 26 0.28 -1.06 6.97
CA VAL A 26 0.79 -0.88 5.61
C VAL A 26 2.26 -1.28 5.59
N GLU A 27 2.60 -2.22 4.72
CA GLU A 27 3.97 -2.66 4.47
C GLU A 27 4.33 -2.34 3.03
N ALA A 28 5.48 -1.70 2.83
CA ALA A 28 5.98 -1.36 1.50
C ALA A 28 7.42 -1.85 1.34
N GLU A 29 7.65 -2.55 0.24
CA GLU A 29 8.96 -2.99 -0.21
C GLU A 29 9.36 -2.18 -1.44
N GLY A 30 10.58 -1.70 -1.45
CA GLY A 30 11.09 -0.84 -2.50
C GLY A 30 12.57 -1.07 -2.79
N LEU A 31 13.04 -0.39 -3.84
CA LEU A 31 14.46 -0.34 -4.16
C LEU A 31 14.95 1.10 -4.00
N ALA A 32 15.94 1.27 -3.13
CA ALA A 32 16.69 2.49 -3.00
C ALA A 32 17.75 2.61 -4.11
N ALA A 33 18.10 3.85 -4.47
CA ALA A 33 19.06 4.11 -5.54
C ALA A 33 20.46 3.55 -5.26
N THR A 34 20.81 3.35 -3.98
CA THR A 34 22.10 2.83 -3.52
C THR A 34 21.93 2.06 -2.22
N ALA A 35 22.91 1.25 -1.84
CA ALA A 35 22.95 0.65 -0.50
C ALA A 35 23.19 1.70 0.58
N GLY A 36 22.89 1.36 1.85
CA GLY A 36 23.19 2.19 3.02
C GLY A 36 22.17 3.27 3.35
N TRP A 37 20.97 3.21 2.75
CA TRP A 37 19.85 4.02 3.21
C TRP A 37 19.44 3.59 4.63
N SER A 38 19.00 4.55 5.42
CA SER A 38 18.65 4.34 6.83
C SER A 38 17.37 5.09 7.17
N HIS A 39 16.72 4.74 8.27
CA HIS A 39 15.44 5.34 8.69
C HIS A 39 14.37 5.29 7.60
N ILE A 40 14.26 4.16 6.90
CA ILE A 40 13.18 3.94 5.94
C ILE A 40 11.87 3.93 6.71
N ARG A 41 10.89 4.71 6.26
CA ARG A 41 9.57 4.79 6.86
C ARG A 41 8.54 5.22 5.81
N LEU A 42 7.29 4.85 6.08
CA LEU A 42 6.14 5.38 5.36
C LEU A 42 5.62 6.62 6.10
N GLU A 43 5.44 7.71 5.37
CA GLU A 43 4.86 8.94 5.91
C GLU A 43 3.43 9.12 5.38
N PRO A 44 2.39 8.97 6.23
CA PRO A 44 1.00 9.19 5.81
C PRO A 44 0.73 10.67 5.53
N HIS A 45 0.00 10.94 4.45
CA HIS A 45 -0.53 12.28 4.20
C HIS A 45 -1.68 12.60 5.16
N THR A 46 -1.57 13.71 5.88
CA THR A 46 -2.64 14.16 6.76
C THR A 46 -3.68 14.96 5.97
N TYR A 47 -4.89 14.42 5.88
CA TYR A 47 -6.01 15.05 5.22
C TYR A 47 -6.88 15.84 6.21
N ILE A 48 -7.20 17.09 5.86
CA ILE A 48 -8.21 17.89 6.60
C ILE A 48 -9.63 17.47 6.17
N THR A 49 -9.78 17.07 4.91
CA THR A 49 -11.03 16.59 4.33
C THR A 49 -10.72 15.23 3.70
N PRO A 50 -11.49 14.18 4.04
CA PRO A 50 -11.24 12.85 3.51
C PRO A 50 -11.33 12.86 1.98
N PRO A 51 -10.47 12.10 1.29
CA PRO A 51 -10.47 12.00 -0.16
C PRO A 51 -11.75 11.31 -0.66
N ASP A 52 -12.33 11.82 -1.76
CA ASP A 52 -13.51 11.22 -2.41
C ASP A 52 -13.26 9.80 -2.92
N ASP A 53 -11.99 9.45 -3.19
CA ASP A 53 -11.56 8.14 -3.67
C ASP A 53 -11.39 7.11 -2.54
N GLY A 54 -11.43 7.53 -1.27
CA GLY A 54 -11.23 6.65 -0.11
C GLY A 54 -9.81 6.10 0.05
N VAL A 55 -8.83 6.63 -0.70
CA VAL A 55 -7.46 6.13 -0.69
C VAL A 55 -6.54 7.03 0.12
N GLN A 56 -5.81 6.45 1.07
CA GLN A 56 -4.82 7.15 1.90
C GLN A 56 -3.45 7.16 1.21
N ASP A 57 -2.90 8.34 0.93
CA ASP A 57 -1.56 8.45 0.37
C ASP A 57 -0.46 8.33 1.43
N PHE A 58 0.62 7.67 1.06
CA PHE A 58 1.84 7.46 1.84
C PHE A 58 3.05 7.78 0.98
N ASP A 59 4.07 8.39 1.59
CA ASP A 59 5.37 8.59 0.95
C ASP A 59 6.38 7.61 1.53
N LEU A 60 7.02 6.79 0.68
CA LEU A 60 8.11 5.92 1.09
C LEU A 60 9.41 6.74 1.13
N VAL A 61 9.85 7.12 2.32
CA VAL A 61 11.02 7.98 2.53
C VAL A 61 12.12 7.29 3.33
N GLY A 62 13.36 7.72 3.12
CA GLY A 62 14.51 7.29 3.91
C GLY A 62 15.63 8.33 3.91
N ASP A 63 16.56 8.19 4.85
CA ASP A 63 17.79 8.98 4.87
C ASP A 63 18.83 8.32 3.96
N ARG A 64 19.13 9.01 2.85
CA ARG A 64 20.21 8.64 1.94
C ARG A 64 21.56 8.70 2.66
N PRO A 65 22.46 7.72 2.44
CA PRO A 65 23.81 7.79 2.97
C PRO A 65 24.58 8.99 2.40
N ALA A 66 25.48 9.56 3.22
CA ALA A 66 26.40 10.58 2.74
C ALA A 66 27.23 10.04 1.55
N ALA A 67 27.57 10.89 0.58
CA ALA A 67 28.28 10.47 -0.63
C ALA A 67 29.61 9.72 -0.39
N GLU A 68 30.22 9.90 0.78
CA GLU A 68 31.48 9.26 1.17
C GLU A 68 31.27 8.01 2.04
N ALA A 69 30.03 7.68 2.38
CA ALA A 69 29.70 6.50 3.17
C ALA A 69 29.80 5.21 2.34
N PRO A 70 30.17 4.08 2.97
CA PRO A 70 30.14 2.78 2.30
C PRO A 70 28.74 2.49 1.75
N GLY A 71 28.64 2.14 0.46
CA GLY A 71 27.36 1.86 -0.20
C GLY A 71 26.71 3.07 -0.87
N ALA A 72 27.20 4.30 -0.68
CA ALA A 72 26.67 5.51 -1.33
C ALA A 72 26.93 5.58 -2.85
N THR A 73 27.71 4.64 -3.37
CA THR A 73 27.88 4.36 -4.80
C THR A 73 27.75 2.85 -4.98
N GLY A 74 26.90 2.41 -5.92
CA GLY A 74 26.64 0.99 -6.06
C GLY A 74 25.33 0.69 -6.78
N ALA A 75 24.92 -0.58 -6.65
CA ALA A 75 23.66 -1.10 -7.18
C ALA A 75 22.46 -0.68 -6.32
N LEU A 76 21.27 -0.91 -6.86
CA LEU A 76 20.01 -0.81 -6.14
C LEU A 76 20.05 -1.70 -4.89
N ALA A 77 19.40 -1.24 -3.82
CA ALA A 77 19.31 -1.97 -2.58
C ALA A 77 17.86 -2.04 -2.13
N ASP A 78 17.45 -3.23 -1.70
CA ASP A 78 16.13 -3.51 -1.17
C ASP A 78 15.93 -2.75 0.15
N VAL A 79 14.76 -2.12 0.28
CA VAL A 79 14.33 -1.40 1.47
C VAL A 79 12.91 -1.81 1.81
N GLU A 80 12.65 -1.94 3.10
CA GLU A 80 11.35 -2.30 3.65
C GLU A 80 10.95 -1.24 4.68
N ALA A 81 9.67 -0.90 4.71
CA ALA A 81 9.09 -0.08 5.75
C ALA A 81 7.66 -0.51 6.04
N ALA A 82 7.30 -0.44 7.31
CA ALA A 82 5.95 -0.65 7.77
C ALA A 82 5.43 0.58 8.51
N TRP A 83 4.13 0.80 8.43
CA TRP A 83 3.40 1.80 9.19
C TRP A 83 2.13 1.20 9.76
N GLU A 84 1.84 1.54 11.00
CA GLU A 84 0.64 1.10 11.72
C GLU A 84 -0.05 2.32 12.30
N GLY A 85 -1.37 2.39 12.17
CA GLY A 85 -2.17 3.47 12.74
C GLY A 85 -3.66 3.16 12.82
N PRO A 86 -4.45 4.11 13.35
CA PRO A 86 -5.89 3.94 13.46
C PRO A 86 -6.52 3.80 12.06
N LEU A 87 -7.39 2.82 11.89
CA LEU A 87 -8.21 2.69 10.70
C LEU A 87 -9.30 3.77 10.72
N GLU A 88 -9.39 4.55 9.64
CA GLU A 88 -10.46 5.55 9.47
C GLU A 88 -11.61 4.95 8.65
N ASP A 89 -12.87 5.29 8.99
CA ASP A 89 -14.06 4.71 8.32
C ASP A 89 -14.17 5.01 6.82
N TRP A 90 -13.44 6.01 6.31
CA TRP A 90 -13.44 6.38 4.90
C TRP A 90 -12.38 5.64 4.09
N LEU A 91 -11.49 4.90 4.75
CA LEU A 91 -10.32 4.29 4.13
C LEU A 91 -10.70 2.96 3.45
N ILE A 92 -10.55 2.93 2.13
CA ILE A 92 -10.81 1.77 1.27
C ILE A 92 -9.48 1.18 0.76
N GLY A 93 -8.45 2.01 0.64
CA GLY A 93 -7.16 1.61 0.10
C GLY A 93 -6.03 2.54 0.53
N VAL A 94 -4.81 2.17 0.16
CA VAL A 94 -3.61 2.98 0.37
C VAL A 94 -2.83 3.17 -0.92
N ARG A 95 -2.15 4.30 -1.05
CA ARG A 95 -1.35 4.65 -2.22
C ARG A 95 0.03 5.09 -1.79
N VAL A 96 1.06 4.30 -2.10
CA VAL A 96 2.44 4.61 -1.75
C VAL A 96 3.13 5.28 -2.93
N HIS A 97 3.78 6.42 -2.69
CA HIS A 97 4.55 7.18 -3.67
C HIS A 97 6.05 7.02 -3.46
N ALA A 98 6.77 6.85 -4.57
CA ALA A 98 8.22 6.88 -4.67
C ALA A 98 8.66 7.86 -5.78
N ILE A 99 9.97 7.96 -6.01
CA ILE A 99 10.52 8.88 -7.01
C ILE A 99 10.07 8.49 -8.43
N ASP A 100 10.15 7.21 -8.78
CA ASP A 100 9.97 6.72 -10.16
C ASP A 100 8.56 6.16 -10.41
N ASN A 101 7.89 5.66 -9.36
CA ASN A 101 6.56 5.06 -9.46
C ASN A 101 5.70 5.34 -8.21
N MET A 102 4.44 4.92 -8.33
CA MET A 102 3.46 4.88 -7.25
C MET A 102 2.65 3.58 -7.40
N ILE A 103 2.35 2.92 -6.28
CA ILE A 103 1.57 1.68 -6.21
C ILE A 103 0.38 1.91 -5.27
N GLU A 104 -0.79 1.48 -5.73
CA GLU A 104 -2.03 1.46 -4.97
C GLU A 104 -2.32 0.04 -4.50
N ALA A 105 -2.69 -0.11 -3.24
CA ALA A 105 -3.09 -1.38 -2.63
C ALA A 105 -4.46 -1.20 -1.96
N GLU A 106 -5.40 -2.06 -2.32
CA GLU A 106 -6.71 -2.13 -1.69
C GLU A 106 -6.55 -2.74 -0.30
N VAL A 107 -7.25 -2.19 0.69
CA VAL A 107 -7.24 -2.75 2.05
C VAL A 107 -8.36 -3.77 2.09
N PHE A 108 -8.00 -5.05 2.15
CA PHE A 108 -8.96 -6.13 2.29
C PHE A 108 -9.21 -6.42 3.78
N ASP A 109 -10.47 -6.49 4.17
CA ASP A 109 -10.89 -7.29 5.33
C ASP A 109 -10.91 -8.75 4.84
N GLU A 110 -10.22 -9.66 5.56
CA GLU A 110 -10.26 -11.11 5.26
C GLU A 110 -11.69 -11.71 5.38
N ASP A 111 -12.67 -10.92 5.86
CA ASP A 111 -14.08 -11.29 5.96
C ASP A 111 -14.94 -10.91 4.72
N ASP A 112 -14.39 -10.23 3.70
CA ASP A 112 -15.12 -9.81 2.48
C ASP A 112 -14.99 -10.82 1.31
N GLU A 113 -14.76 -12.11 1.60
CA GLU A 113 -14.77 -13.19 0.58
C GLU A 113 -16.19 -13.65 0.15
N ASP A 114 -17.28 -13.04 0.66
CA ASP A 114 -18.65 -13.57 0.49
C ASP A 114 -19.62 -12.78 -0.43
N ASP A 115 -19.24 -11.64 -1.02
CA ASP A 115 -20.16 -10.84 -1.89
C ASP A 115 -19.73 -10.82 -3.37
N ALA A 116 -19.28 -11.96 -3.90
CA ALA A 116 -19.34 -12.23 -5.34
C ALA A 116 -20.73 -12.78 -5.72
N ASP A 117 -21.79 -12.02 -5.42
CA ASP A 117 -23.12 -12.23 -5.98
C ASP A 117 -23.23 -11.56 -7.38
N ASP A 118 -24.02 -12.22 -8.23
CA ASP A 118 -24.44 -11.89 -9.62
C ASP A 118 -23.47 -12.28 -10.77
N ALA A 119 -23.81 -13.20 -11.68
CA ALA A 119 -25.12 -13.44 -12.26
C ALA A 119 -25.39 -14.93 -12.56
N ASP A 120 -26.43 -15.45 -11.91
CA ASP A 120 -27.21 -16.61 -12.35
C ASP A 120 -28.03 -16.18 -13.59
N ASP A 121 -27.43 -16.24 -14.79
CA ASP A 121 -28.13 -16.06 -16.07
C ASP A 121 -27.79 -17.22 -17.00
N ASP A 122 -28.61 -18.26 -16.98
CA ASP A 122 -29.21 -18.71 -18.25
C ASP A 122 -30.59 -19.33 -17.97
N ARG A 123 -31.57 -18.46 -18.15
CA ARG A 123 -33.00 -18.70 -18.16
C ARG A 123 -33.35 -19.90 -19.05
N ILE A 124 -34.03 -20.87 -18.44
CA ILE A 124 -34.73 -21.98 -19.10
C ILE A 124 -35.51 -21.47 -20.33
N GLU A 125 -35.00 -21.75 -21.54
CA GLU A 125 -35.83 -21.73 -22.75
C GLU A 125 -36.57 -23.07 -22.87
N ASP A 126 -37.84 -23.03 -22.47
CA ASP A 126 -38.86 -23.97 -22.89
C ASP A 126 -39.08 -23.84 -24.40
N SER A 127 -38.73 -24.87 -25.18
CA SER A 127 -39.22 -25.23 -26.53
C SER A 127 -38.38 -26.42 -27.03
N GLU A 128 -38.89 -27.54 -27.56
CA GLU A 128 -40.07 -27.75 -28.37
C GLU A 128 -40.43 -29.24 -28.34
N ALA A 129 -41.73 -29.52 -28.32
CA ALA A 129 -42.30 -30.84 -28.53
C ALA A 129 -42.32 -31.18 -30.03
N ALA A 130 -41.82 -32.38 -30.40
CA ALA A 130 -42.35 -33.21 -31.50
C ALA A 130 -41.72 -34.60 -31.51
#